data_AF-A0A847XCQ6-F1
#
_entry.id   AF-A0A847XCQ6-F1
#
_cell.length_a   1.000
_cell.length_b   1.000
_cell.length_c   1.000
_cell.angle_alpha   90.00
_cell.angle_beta   90.00
_cell.angle_gamma   90.00
#
_symmetry.space_group_name_H-M   'P 1'
#
loop_
_entity.id
_entity.type
_entity.pdbx_description
1 polymer ?
#
loop_
_entity_poly.entity_id
_entity_poly.type
_entity_poly.pdbx_seq_one_letter_code
_entity_poly.pdbx_strand_id
1 'polypeptide(L)'
;MEIDAGFEGIEEALEALTRFVEAEERALRDAMEYILRAMVNYVKQNGPWTDRTSNLRNSISVNMDTMREWPTDTPAETLKALAAQNETPVIQIEGNDFVGCLSAGMEYAIWVETKDGYWVLTGAIDHFEPLIEKYFAEKMAVEKLDLEQAASVAYIRWQERKGAR
;
A
#
# COMPACT_ATOMS: atom_id res chain seq x y z
N MET A 1 45.92 -8.40 -16.58
CA MET A 1 44.51 -8.28 -16.99
C MET A 1 43.62 -8.91 -15.90
N GLU A 2 43.85 -8.57 -14.63
CA GLU A 2 43.12 -9.13 -13.47
C GLU A 2 42.27 -8.08 -12.73
N ILE A 3 42.43 -6.80 -13.08
CA ILE A 3 41.71 -5.69 -12.44
C ILE A 3 40.31 -5.54 -13.08
N ASP A 4 40.18 -5.82 -14.38
CA ASP A 4 38.94 -5.68 -15.15
C ASP A 4 37.82 -6.61 -14.66
N ALA A 5 38.13 -7.91 -14.48
CA ALA A 5 37.15 -8.91 -14.03
C ALA A 5 36.65 -8.70 -12.59
N GLY A 6 37.38 -7.92 -11.78
CA GLY A 6 36.97 -7.55 -10.42
C GLY A 6 35.96 -6.40 -10.40
N PHE A 7 36.07 -5.45 -11.34
CA PHE A 7 35.11 -4.36 -11.50
C PHE A 7 33.80 -4.85 -12.13
N GLU A 8 33.88 -5.71 -13.14
CA GLU A 8 32.73 -6.29 -13.83
C GLU A 8 31.82 -7.09 -12.87
N GLY A 9 32.42 -7.88 -11.96
CA GLY A 9 31.66 -8.62 -10.94
C GLY A 9 31.05 -7.77 -9.81
N ILE A 10 31.58 -6.55 -9.58
CA ILE A 10 31.00 -5.59 -8.63
C ILE A 10 29.83 -4.86 -9.29
N GLU A 11 29.96 -4.47 -10.56
CA GLU A 11 28.87 -3.87 -11.33
C GLU A 11 27.67 -4.81 -11.45
N GLU A 12 27.88 -6.09 -11.78
CA GLU A 12 26.81 -7.09 -11.82
C GLU A 12 26.11 -7.27 -10.46
N ALA A 13 26.86 -7.24 -9.36
CA ALA A 13 26.30 -7.35 -8.02
C ALA A 13 25.48 -6.12 -7.61
N LEU A 14 25.95 -4.92 -7.97
CA LEU A 14 25.22 -3.67 -7.77
C LEU A 14 23.93 -3.63 -8.60
N GLU A 15 23.97 -4.06 -9.86
CA GLU A 15 22.77 -4.15 -10.69
C GLU A 15 21.75 -5.15 -10.13
N ALA A 16 22.22 -6.32 -9.68
CA ALA A 16 21.34 -7.32 -9.07
C ALA A 16 20.69 -6.80 -7.78
N LEU A 17 21.43 -6.04 -6.97
CA LEU A 17 20.92 -5.40 -5.77
C LEU A 17 19.87 -4.33 -6.11
N THR A 18 20.14 -3.46 -7.08
CA THR A 18 19.17 -2.45 -7.54
C THR A 18 17.86 -3.09 -8.00
N ARG A 19 17.95 -4.13 -8.84
CA ARG A 19 16.75 -4.86 -9.31
C ARG A 19 15.98 -5.52 -8.16
N PHE A 20 16.68 -5.98 -7.13
CA PHE A 20 16.06 -6.58 -5.95
C PHE A 20 15.28 -5.52 -5.14
N VAL A 21 15.88 -4.35 -4.90
CA VAL A 21 15.22 -3.24 -4.20
C VAL A 21 13.98 -2.77 -4.98
N GLU A 22 14.10 -2.56 -6.28
CA GLU A 22 12.96 -2.18 -7.14
C GLU A 22 11.82 -3.21 -7.11
N ALA A 23 12.15 -4.50 -7.00
CA ALA A 23 11.15 -5.57 -6.89
C ALA A 23 10.46 -5.56 -5.53
N GLU A 24 11.18 -5.30 -4.44
CA GLU A 24 10.60 -5.15 -3.11
C GLU A 24 9.70 -3.92 -3.00
N GLU A 25 10.13 -2.76 -3.50
CA GLU A 25 9.32 -1.54 -3.56
C GLU A 25 8.00 -1.77 -4.33
N ARG A 26 8.08 -2.48 -5.47
CA ARG A 26 6.89 -2.85 -6.24
C ARG A 26 5.97 -3.79 -5.46
N ALA A 27 6.53 -4.80 -4.81
CA ALA A 27 5.75 -5.76 -4.03
C ALA A 27 5.04 -5.09 -2.84
N LEU A 28 5.71 -4.15 -2.17
CA LEU A 28 5.15 -3.38 -1.07
C LEU A 28 3.99 -2.50 -1.56
N ARG A 29 4.20 -1.79 -2.67
CA ARG A 29 3.15 -0.99 -3.32
C ARG A 29 1.93 -1.84 -3.69
N ASP A 30 2.15 -2.99 -4.35
CA ASP A 30 1.07 -3.90 -4.75
C ASP A 30 0.29 -4.44 -3.54
N ALA A 31 0.99 -4.76 -2.44
CA ALA A 31 0.36 -5.20 -1.21
C ALA A 31 -0.51 -4.10 -0.59
N MET A 32 -0.02 -2.86 -0.54
CA MET A 32 -0.81 -1.73 -0.04
C MET A 32 -2.03 -1.44 -0.91
N GLU A 33 -1.88 -1.42 -2.23
CA GLU A 33 -3.00 -1.24 -3.15
C GLU A 33 -4.06 -2.34 -2.94
N TYR A 34 -3.63 -3.59 -2.73
CA TYR A 34 -4.53 -4.69 -2.44
C TYR A 34 -5.29 -4.48 -1.12
N ILE A 35 -4.58 -4.14 -0.04
CA ILE A 35 -5.18 -3.91 1.28
C ILE A 35 -6.23 -2.80 1.20
N LEU A 36 -5.90 -1.68 0.57
CA LEU A 36 -6.82 -0.55 0.42
C LEU A 36 -8.09 -0.96 -0.36
N ARG A 37 -7.96 -1.67 -1.49
CA ARG A 37 -9.11 -2.20 -2.22
C ARG A 37 -9.95 -3.15 -1.35
N ALA A 38 -9.30 -4.02 -0.58
CA ALA A 38 -9.98 -4.94 0.31
C ALA A 38 -10.76 -4.22 1.42
N MET A 39 -10.17 -3.17 2.02
CA MET A 39 -10.84 -2.33 3.02
C MET A 39 -12.09 -1.66 2.44
N VAL A 40 -12.00 -1.02 1.27
CA VAL A 40 -13.17 -0.40 0.62
C VAL A 40 -14.26 -1.42 0.36
N ASN A 41 -13.91 -2.56 -0.22
CA ASN A 41 -14.86 -3.63 -0.48
C ASN A 41 -15.52 -4.12 0.81
N TYR A 42 -14.76 -4.24 1.89
CA TYR A 42 -15.27 -4.64 3.19
C TYR A 42 -16.31 -3.65 3.71
N VAL A 43 -16.03 -2.34 3.64
CA VAL A 43 -17.00 -1.30 4.02
C VAL A 43 -18.29 -1.42 3.22
N LYS A 44 -18.19 -1.52 1.89
CA LYS A 44 -19.36 -1.53 1.01
C LYS A 44 -20.26 -2.76 1.21
N GLN A 45 -19.67 -3.88 1.63
CA GLN A 45 -20.35 -5.17 1.81
C GLN A 45 -20.87 -5.39 3.23
N ASN A 46 -20.13 -4.97 4.25
CA ASN A 46 -20.41 -5.29 5.66
C ASN A 46 -20.92 -4.08 6.46
N GLY A 47 -20.90 -2.87 5.87
CA GLY A 47 -21.37 -1.66 6.52
C GLY A 47 -22.80 -1.83 7.05
N PRO A 48 -23.06 -1.62 8.35
CA PRO A 48 -24.34 -1.87 9.01
C PRO A 48 -25.39 -0.78 8.73
N TRP A 49 -25.40 -0.24 7.52
CA TRP A 49 -26.24 0.88 7.11
C TRP A 49 -26.92 0.61 5.77
N THR A 50 -28.08 1.23 5.58
CA THR A 50 -28.81 1.18 4.32
C THR A 50 -28.63 2.48 3.57
N ASP A 51 -27.83 2.46 2.52
CA ASP A 51 -27.66 3.59 1.62
C ASP A 51 -28.69 3.54 0.49
N ARG A 52 -29.67 4.43 0.55
CA ARG A 52 -30.77 4.49 -0.42
C ARG A 52 -30.36 5.15 -1.73
N THR A 53 -29.44 6.10 -1.70
CA THR A 53 -29.01 6.86 -2.89
C THR A 53 -27.72 6.32 -3.50
N SER A 54 -27.04 5.40 -2.80
CA SER A 54 -25.68 4.94 -3.11
C SER A 54 -24.60 6.02 -2.99
N ASN A 55 -24.94 7.21 -2.47
CA ASN A 55 -24.00 8.31 -2.36
C ASN A 55 -22.90 8.01 -1.34
N LEU A 56 -23.27 7.53 -0.15
CA LEU A 56 -22.29 7.16 0.87
C LEU A 56 -21.38 6.06 0.32
N ARG A 57 -21.95 5.00 -0.24
CA ARG A 57 -21.21 3.87 -0.81
C ARG A 57 -20.24 4.31 -1.91
N ASN A 58 -20.65 5.20 -2.80
CA ASN A 58 -19.82 5.64 -3.93
C ASN A 58 -18.81 6.74 -3.56
N SER A 59 -19.03 7.43 -2.44
CA SER A 59 -18.10 8.43 -1.90
C SER A 59 -16.91 7.84 -1.12
N ILE A 60 -16.96 6.55 -0.77
CA ILE A 60 -15.84 5.89 -0.12
C ILE A 60 -14.70 5.77 -1.13
N SER A 61 -13.53 6.28 -0.78
CA SER A 61 -12.37 6.37 -1.67
C SER A 61 -11.09 5.88 -1.00
N VAL A 62 -10.25 5.23 -1.79
CA VAL A 62 -8.85 4.93 -1.48
C VAL A 62 -7.87 5.65 -2.39
N ASN A 63 -8.39 6.57 -3.19
CA ASN A 63 -7.62 7.38 -4.11
C ASN A 63 -7.31 8.73 -3.47
N MET A 64 -6.04 8.98 -3.19
CA MET A 64 -5.57 10.22 -2.57
C MET A 64 -5.84 11.45 -3.45
N ASP A 65 -5.87 11.30 -4.78
CA ASP A 65 -6.10 12.41 -5.72
C ASP A 65 -7.58 12.83 -5.78
N THR A 66 -8.49 11.91 -5.45
CA THR A 66 -9.93 12.20 -5.51
C THR A 66 -10.56 12.44 -4.14
N MET A 67 -9.85 12.11 -3.06
CA MET A 67 -10.29 12.30 -1.69
C MET A 67 -10.77 13.74 -1.47
N ARG A 68 -12.06 13.88 -1.17
CA ARG A 68 -12.71 15.16 -0.89
C ARG A 68 -14.04 14.95 -0.19
N GLU A 69 -14.52 16.02 0.43
CA GLU A 69 -15.90 16.10 0.90
C GLU A 69 -16.84 16.45 -0.26
N TRP A 70 -18.04 15.85 -0.26
CA TRP A 70 -19.09 16.05 -1.23
C TRP A 70 -20.29 16.72 -0.57
N PRO A 71 -20.84 17.78 -1.18
CA PRO A 71 -22.09 18.40 -0.71
C PRO A 71 -23.23 17.38 -0.63
N THR A 72 -24.13 17.55 0.34
CA THR A 72 -25.28 16.65 0.54
C THR A 72 -26.22 16.58 -0.68
N ASP A 73 -26.30 17.66 -1.47
CA ASP A 73 -27.09 17.77 -2.70
C ASP A 73 -26.39 17.23 -3.96
N THR A 74 -25.22 16.60 -3.80
CA THR A 74 -24.49 15.98 -4.93
C THR A 74 -25.37 14.93 -5.64
N PRO A 75 -25.56 15.04 -6.96
CA PRO A 75 -26.32 14.07 -7.73
C PRO A 75 -25.71 12.66 -7.65
N ALA A 76 -26.54 11.65 -7.48
CA ALA A 76 -26.10 10.26 -7.36
C ALA A 76 -25.29 9.77 -8.57
N GLU A 77 -25.62 10.25 -9.77
CA GLU A 77 -24.90 9.92 -11.00
C GLU A 77 -23.45 10.45 -10.98
N THR A 78 -23.18 11.58 -10.32
CA THR A 78 -21.82 12.13 -10.19
C THR A 78 -20.92 11.19 -9.38
N LEU A 79 -21.38 10.76 -8.21
CA LEU A 79 -20.62 9.84 -7.36
C LEU A 79 -20.50 8.46 -8.00
N LYS A 80 -21.55 8.00 -8.67
CA LYS A 80 -21.52 6.74 -9.42
C LYS A 80 -20.50 6.75 -10.55
N ALA A 81 -20.38 7.85 -11.28
CA ALA A 81 -19.38 8.00 -12.34
C ALA A 81 -17.94 7.98 -11.80
N LEU A 82 -17.74 8.47 -10.57
CA LEU A 82 -16.43 8.52 -9.91
C LEU A 82 -16.09 7.27 -9.10
N ALA A 83 -17.04 6.35 -8.89
CA ALA A 83 -16.85 5.18 -8.05
C ALA A 83 -15.62 4.35 -8.46
N ALA A 84 -15.45 4.09 -9.76
CA ALA A 84 -14.29 3.34 -10.26
C ALA A 84 -12.95 4.05 -10.01
N GLN A 85 -12.94 5.38 -10.07
CA GLN A 85 -11.75 6.18 -9.78
C GLN A 85 -11.44 6.17 -8.28
N ASN A 86 -12.46 6.36 -7.44
CA ASN A 86 -12.36 6.33 -5.97
C ASN A 86 -11.90 4.96 -5.45
N GLU A 87 -12.29 3.87 -6.12
CA GLU A 87 -11.89 2.50 -5.79
C GLU A 87 -10.50 2.11 -6.31
N THR A 88 -9.85 2.97 -7.08
CA THR A 88 -8.49 2.75 -7.59
C THR A 88 -7.50 3.42 -6.64
N PRO A 89 -6.74 2.66 -5.84
CA PRO A 89 -5.81 3.24 -4.89
C PRO A 89 -4.72 4.02 -5.59
N VAL A 90 -4.34 5.13 -4.96
CA VAL A 90 -3.14 5.90 -5.32
C VAL A 90 -2.27 5.91 -4.07
N ILE A 91 -1.06 5.35 -4.20
CA ILE A 91 -0.07 5.30 -3.14
C ILE A 91 0.91 6.46 -3.36
N GLN A 92 1.06 7.30 -2.35
CA GLN A 92 2.08 8.34 -2.33
C GLN A 92 3.36 7.77 -1.70
N ILE A 93 4.51 8.11 -2.27
CA ILE A 93 5.82 7.73 -1.73
C ILE A 93 6.41 8.96 -1.05
N GLU A 94 6.69 8.86 0.24
CA GLU A 94 7.29 9.92 1.06
C GLU A 94 8.63 9.43 1.62
N GLY A 95 9.72 9.71 0.92
CA GLY A 95 11.04 9.18 1.29
C GLY A 95 11.07 7.65 1.15
N ASN A 96 11.21 6.96 2.28
CA ASN A 96 11.21 5.48 2.34
C ASN A 96 9.84 4.91 2.74
N ASP A 97 8.85 5.77 2.98
CA ASP A 97 7.52 5.37 3.43
C ASP A 97 6.52 5.41 2.27
N PHE A 98 5.54 4.51 2.36
CA PHE A 98 4.41 4.44 1.45
C PHE A 98 3.15 4.86 2.21
N VAL A 99 2.41 5.79 1.62
CA VAL A 99 1.21 6.38 2.22
C VAL A 99 0.01 6.08 1.34
N GLY A 100 -1.05 5.59 1.95
CA GLY A 100 -2.35 5.39 1.32
C GLY A 100 -3.45 5.99 2.18
N CYS A 101 -4.63 6.22 1.59
CA CYS A 101 -5.79 6.72 2.31
C CYS A 101 -6.96 5.77 2.22
N LEU A 102 -7.81 5.76 3.25
CA LEU A 102 -9.19 5.30 3.18
C LEU A 102 -10.05 6.46 3.69
N SER A 103 -11.03 6.90 2.90
CA SER A 103 -11.83 8.08 3.19
C SER A 103 -13.30 7.85 2.84
N ALA A 104 -14.19 8.61 3.48
CA ALA A 104 -15.61 8.68 3.14
C ALA A 104 -15.97 10.15 2.90
N GLY A 105 -16.36 10.49 1.68
CA GLY A 105 -16.56 11.88 1.28
C GLY A 105 -17.91 12.49 1.65
N MET A 106 -18.87 11.73 2.17
CA MET A 106 -20.17 12.29 2.58
C MET A 106 -20.16 12.67 4.05
N GLU A 107 -20.64 13.87 4.41
CA GLU A 107 -20.84 14.29 5.81
C GLU A 107 -21.69 13.28 6.60
N TYR A 108 -22.69 12.67 5.93
CA TYR A 108 -23.51 11.60 6.51
C TYR A 108 -22.68 10.43 7.05
N ALA A 109 -21.48 10.16 6.53
CA ALA A 109 -20.58 9.14 7.05
C ALA A 109 -20.21 9.40 8.52
N ILE A 110 -20.00 10.67 8.90
CA ILE A 110 -19.70 11.08 10.28
C ILE A 110 -20.88 10.76 11.19
N TRP A 111 -22.09 11.06 10.72
CA TRP A 111 -23.30 10.75 11.49
C TRP A 111 -23.48 9.24 11.69
N VAL A 112 -23.17 8.44 10.68
CA VAL A 112 -23.21 6.97 10.78
C VAL A 112 -22.15 6.45 11.76
N GLU A 113 -20.92 6.97 11.72
CA GLU A 113 -19.83 6.59 12.63
C GLU A 113 -20.10 6.93 14.10
N THR A 114 -20.85 8.00 14.36
CA THR A 114 -21.14 8.44 15.74
C THR A 114 -22.30 7.67 16.38
N LYS A 115 -22.96 6.78 15.65
CA LYS A 115 -24.15 6.07 16.12
C LYS A 115 -23.79 4.66 16.60
N ASP A 116 -24.20 4.33 17.82
CA ASP A 116 -23.94 3.01 18.42
C ASP A 116 -24.37 1.85 17.51
N GLY A 117 -23.44 0.93 17.26
CA GLY A 117 -23.65 -0.24 16.40
C GLY A 117 -23.53 0.04 14.89
N TYR A 118 -23.23 1.27 14.50
CA TYR A 118 -22.97 1.65 13.12
C TYR A 118 -21.51 2.03 12.92
N TRP A 119 -21.01 1.81 11.70
CA TRP A 119 -19.64 2.16 11.31
C TRP A 119 -19.57 2.37 9.79
N VAL A 120 -18.56 3.12 9.34
CA VAL A 120 -18.23 3.32 7.93
C VAL A 120 -16.78 2.94 7.68
N LEU A 121 -15.82 3.68 8.21
CA LEU A 121 -14.39 3.42 8.10
C LEU A 121 -13.88 2.57 9.26
N THR A 122 -14.38 2.80 10.49
CA THR A 122 -13.89 2.15 11.72
C THR A 122 -13.93 0.63 11.61
N GLY A 123 -15.04 0.06 11.13
CA GLY A 123 -15.15 -1.39 11.01
C GLY A 123 -14.19 -2.02 9.99
N ALA A 124 -13.75 -1.29 8.96
CA ALA A 124 -12.68 -1.77 8.09
C ALA A 124 -11.31 -1.64 8.77
N ILE A 125 -11.06 -0.57 9.51
CA ILE A 125 -9.81 -0.41 10.28
C ILE A 125 -9.69 -1.54 11.30
N ASP A 126 -10.70 -1.75 12.14
CA ASP A 126 -10.73 -2.80 13.17
C ASP A 126 -10.54 -4.20 12.59
N HIS A 127 -11.00 -4.44 11.36
CA HIS A 127 -10.83 -5.72 10.69
C HIS A 127 -9.41 -5.92 10.12
N PHE A 128 -8.86 -4.88 9.49
CA PHE A 128 -7.61 -4.99 8.73
C PHE A 128 -6.36 -4.63 9.53
N GLU A 129 -6.42 -3.68 10.46
CA GLU A 129 -5.28 -3.30 11.31
C GLU A 129 -4.60 -4.51 11.98
N PRO A 130 -5.30 -5.44 12.67
CA PRO A 130 -4.64 -6.60 13.28
C PRO A 130 -4.06 -7.57 12.25
N LEU A 131 -4.62 -7.63 11.04
CA LEU A 131 -4.09 -8.45 9.95
C LEU A 131 -2.81 -7.83 9.39
N ILE A 132 -2.81 -6.50 9.21
CA ILE A 132 -1.64 -5.75 8.76
C ILE A 132 -0.51 -5.92 9.76
N GLU A 133 -0.76 -5.70 11.06
CA GLU A 133 0.25 -5.93 12.10
C GLU A 133 0.78 -7.36 12.08
N LYS A 134 -0.12 -8.35 12.01
CA LYS A 134 0.26 -9.77 12.02
C LYS A 134 1.14 -10.17 10.83
N TYR A 135 0.88 -9.64 9.64
CA TYR A 135 1.54 -10.10 8.41
C TYR A 135 2.68 -9.18 7.95
N PHE A 136 2.64 -7.89 8.29
CA PHE A 136 3.52 -6.87 7.73
C PHE A 136 4.45 -6.17 8.72
N ALA A 137 4.22 -6.25 10.04
CA ALA A 137 5.00 -5.49 11.03
C ALA A 137 6.53 -5.68 10.95
N GLU A 138 7.00 -6.85 10.52
CA GLU A 138 8.44 -7.15 10.38
C GLU A 138 8.95 -7.15 8.93
N LYS A 139 8.06 -6.92 7.96
CA LYS A 139 8.33 -7.07 6.53
C LYS A 139 8.41 -5.75 5.78
N MET A 140 7.90 -4.66 6.35
CA MET A 140 7.90 -3.34 5.71
C MET A 140 9.07 -2.44 6.13
N ALA A 141 9.95 -2.89 7.03
CA ALA A 141 11.14 -2.12 7.41
C ALA A 141 12.21 -2.22 6.33
N VAL A 142 12.27 -1.22 5.44
CA VAL A 142 13.33 -1.04 4.43
C VAL A 142 14.72 -0.92 5.09
N GLU A 143 14.80 -0.54 6.37
CA GLU A 143 16.04 -0.54 7.18
C GLU A 143 16.70 -1.93 7.33
N LYS A 144 16.03 -3.02 6.93
CA LYS A 144 16.62 -4.37 6.88
C LYS A 144 17.16 -4.78 5.51
N LEU A 145 17.23 -3.87 4.54
CA LEU A 145 18.21 -3.98 3.46
C LEU A 145 19.58 -3.70 4.06
N ASP A 146 20.09 -4.71 4.78
CA ASP A 146 21.41 -4.68 5.36
C ASP A 146 22.41 -4.75 4.20
N LEU A 147 22.74 -3.57 3.68
CA LEU A 147 23.77 -3.38 2.65
C LEU A 147 25.08 -4.03 3.08
N GLU A 148 25.36 -4.13 4.39
CA GLU A 148 26.51 -4.86 4.92
C GLU A 148 26.32 -6.37 4.76
N GLN A 149 25.12 -6.91 4.95
CA GLN A 149 24.82 -8.33 4.73
C GLN A 149 24.87 -8.70 3.24
N ALA A 150 24.36 -7.84 2.36
CA ALA A 150 24.48 -8.01 0.91
C ALA A 150 25.95 -7.94 0.45
N ALA A 151 26.70 -6.96 0.96
CA ALA A 151 28.13 -6.81 0.68
C ALA A 151 28.97 -7.98 1.23
N SER A 152 28.65 -8.48 2.42
CA SER A 152 29.35 -9.62 3.03
C SER A 152 29.02 -10.94 2.34
N VAL A 153 27.78 -11.18 1.90
CA VAL A 153 27.44 -12.34 1.05
C VAL A 153 28.17 -12.29 -0.28
N ALA A 154 28.26 -11.11 -0.91
CA ALA A 154 29.04 -10.94 -2.15
C ALA A 154 30.54 -11.19 -1.93
N TYR A 155 31.09 -10.70 -0.82
CA TYR A 155 32.49 -10.91 -0.44
C TYR A 155 32.81 -12.38 -0.14
N ILE A 156 31.94 -13.09 0.58
CA ILE A 156 32.10 -14.52 0.88
C ILE A 156 32.12 -15.33 -0.42
N ARG A 157 31.18 -15.08 -1.34
CA ARG A 157 31.14 -15.76 -2.65
C ARG A 157 32.33 -15.43 -3.55
N TRP A 158 32.95 -14.26 -3.38
CA TRP A 158 34.18 -13.90 -4.06
C TRP A 158 35.38 -14.67 -3.49
N GLN A 159 35.49 -14.79 -2.16
CA GLN A 159 36.54 -15.57 -1.53
C GLN A 159 36.45 -17.07 -1.84
N GLU A 160 35.25 -17.65 -1.85
CA GLU A 160 35.03 -19.05 -2.21
C GLU A 160 35.50 -19.35 -3.65
N ARG A 161 35.24 -18.43 -4.59
CA ARG A 161 35.73 -18.54 -5.98
C ARG A 161 37.24 -18.39 -6.10
N LYS A 162 37.88 -17.67 -5.18
CA LYS A 162 39.34 -17.47 -5.16
C LYS A 162 40.09 -18.61 -4.46
N GLY A 163 39.48 -19.25 -3.47
CA GLY A 163 40.03 -20.40 -2.75
C GLY A 163 39.82 -21.75 -3.44
N ALA A 164 38.94 -21.83 -4.43
CA ALA A 164 38.74 -23.00 -5.29
C ALA A 164 39.71 -23.08 -6.49
N ARG A 165 40.72 -22.20 -6.55
CA ARG A 165 41.81 -22.21 -7.53
C ARG A 165 43.13 -22.64 -6.91
#